data_AF-A0A6G8CAN2-F1
#
_entry.id   AF-A0A6G8CAN2-F1
#
_cell.length_a   1.000
_cell.length_b   1.000
_cell.length_c   1.000
_cell.angle_alpha   90.00
_cell.angle_beta   90.00
_cell.angle_gamma   90.00
#
_symmetry.space_group_name_H-M   'P 1'
#
loop_
_entity.id
_entity.type
_entity.pdbx_description
1 polymer ?
#
loop_
_entity_poly.entity_id
_entity_poly.type
_entity_poly.pdbx_seq_one_letter_code
_entity_poly.pdbx_strand_id
1 'polypeptide(L)'
;MITPVLIIFIGFLIFFGHYLAEMFDRTRIPDVVGLLLVGILLGPVFHLIDPASFGQAGRVFTNIVLVFILFESGLEVRFEQLKLALRGTAALTTLNFIVTTMLVAAMAQMFAGLDFLSSVILGSILGAHPPQLLPPWLVKWIYRSKPPPPWLWNRPSATCTP
;
A
#
# COMPACT_ATOMS: atom_id res chain seq x y z
N MET A 1 13.02 23.52 30.88
CA MET A 1 14.05 23.40 29.83
C MET A 1 13.68 22.32 28.78
N ILE A 2 12.99 21.24 29.15
CA ILE A 2 12.64 20.13 28.23
C ILE A 2 11.45 20.44 27.29
N THR A 3 10.43 21.15 27.77
CA THR A 3 9.21 21.47 27.00
C THR A 3 9.43 22.19 25.67
N PRO A 4 10.21 23.30 25.59
CA PRO A 4 10.42 24.00 24.32
C PRO A 4 11.21 23.17 23.31
N VAL A 5 12.20 22.39 23.76
CA VAL A 5 12.99 21.51 22.89
C VAL A 5 12.11 20.42 22.27
N LEU A 6 11.18 19.85 23.05
CA LEU A 6 10.28 18.81 22.60
C LEU A 6 9.32 19.34 21.52
N ILE A 7 8.80 20.56 21.70
CA ILE A 7 7.93 21.21 20.71
C ILE A 7 8.70 21.50 19.40
N ILE A 8 9.93 22.03 19.50
CA ILE A 8 10.77 22.29 18.32
C ILE A 8 11.08 20.97 17.60
N PHE A 9 11.39 19.90 18.33
CA PHE A 9 11.70 18.60 17.74
C PHE A 9 10.51 17.96 17.02
N ILE A 10 9.32 17.97 17.64
CA ILE A 10 8.09 17.48 16.99
C ILE A 10 7.76 18.32 15.76
N GLY A 11 7.84 19.65 15.86
CA GLY A 11 7.59 20.55 14.74
C GLY A 11 8.55 20.30 13.58
N PHE A 12 9.84 20.10 13.87
CA PHE A 12 10.84 19.73 12.89
C PHE A 12 10.53 18.38 12.24
N LEU A 13 10.14 17.36 13.02
CA LEU A 13 9.82 16.04 12.51
C LEU A 13 8.60 16.06 11.57
N ILE A 14 7.54 16.79 11.92
CA ILE A 14 6.35 16.94 11.09
C ILE A 14 6.68 17.69 9.80
N PHE A 15 7.42 18.81 9.90
CA PHE A 15 7.80 19.60 8.73
C PHE A 15 8.71 18.81 7.79
N PHE A 16 9.69 18.09 8.34
CA PHE A 16 10.62 17.27 7.56
C PHE A 16 9.91 16.08 6.90
N GLY A 17 8.97 15.44 7.60
CA GLY A 17 8.16 14.37 7.02
C GLY A 17 7.31 14.85 5.84
N HIS A 18 6.65 16.00 5.98
CA HIS A 18 5.87 16.59 4.89
C HIS A 18 6.75 17.08 3.73
N TYR A 19 7.91 17.66 4.04
CA TYR A 19 8.89 18.09 3.04
C TYR A 19 9.39 16.91 2.19
N LEU A 20 9.71 15.78 2.82
CA LEU A 20 10.10 14.57 2.10
C LEU A 20 8.97 14.05 1.22
N ALA A 21 7.74 13.98 1.73
CA ALA A 21 6.58 13.55 0.95
C ALA A 21 6.37 14.43 -0.30
N GLU A 22 6.38 15.74 -0.15
CA GLU A 22 6.26 16.69 -1.28
C GLU A 22 7.42 16.57 -2.27
N MET A 23 8.64 16.33 -1.79
CA MET A 23 9.81 16.12 -2.65
C MET A 23 9.66 14.84 -3.51
N PHE A 24 9.10 13.78 -2.95
CA PHE A 24 8.84 12.53 -3.66
C PHE A 24 7.65 12.62 -4.61
N ASP A 25 6.61 13.36 -4.24
CA ASP A 25 5.44 13.58 -5.10
C ASP A 25 5.84 14.30 -6.41
N ARG A 26 6.75 15.29 -6.32
CA ARG A 26 7.33 15.93 -7.52
C ARG A 26 8.17 14.99 -8.39
N THR A 27 8.74 13.94 -7.81
CA THR A 27 9.57 12.97 -8.52
C THR A 27 8.71 11.85 -9.16
N ARG A 28 7.38 11.88 -8.98
CA ARG A 28 6.42 10.82 -9.39
C ARG A 28 6.71 9.44 -8.80
N ILE A 29 7.49 9.37 -7.72
CA ILE A 29 7.81 8.11 -7.04
C ILE A 29 6.78 7.91 -5.94
N PRO A 30 6.20 6.70 -5.76
CA PRO A 30 5.30 6.44 -4.64
C PRO A 30 5.98 6.75 -3.31
N ASP A 31 5.26 7.42 -2.40
CA ASP A 31 5.80 7.88 -1.10
C ASP A 31 6.53 6.77 -0.33
N VAL A 32 5.98 5.56 -0.34
CA VAL A 32 6.57 4.38 0.32
C VAL A 32 7.96 4.06 -0.23
N VAL A 33 8.15 4.15 -1.55
CA VAL A 33 9.45 3.89 -2.20
C VAL A 33 10.44 5.00 -1.85
N GLY A 34 9.99 6.26 -1.79
CA GLY A 34 10.80 7.40 -1.36
C GLY A 34 11.28 7.26 0.08
N LEU A 35 10.37 6.95 1.02
CA LEU A 35 10.72 6.70 2.42
C LEU A 35 11.68 5.51 2.56
N LEU A 36 11.48 4.44 1.79
CA LEU A 36 12.37 3.28 1.80
C LEU A 36 13.78 3.65 1.35
N LEU A 37 13.92 4.46 0.28
CA LEU A 37 15.23 4.95 -0.17
C LEU A 37 15.92 5.81 0.90
N VAL A 38 15.19 6.72 1.55
CA VAL A 38 15.73 7.54 2.65
C VAL A 38 16.18 6.64 3.81
N GLY A 39 15.39 5.62 4.16
CA GLY A 39 15.75 4.65 5.19
C GLY A 39 17.03 3.86 4.85
N ILE A 40 17.18 3.42 3.59
CA ILE A 40 18.39 2.74 3.11
C ILE A 40 19.60 3.68 3.11
N LEU A 41 19.41 4.94 2.72
CA LEU A 41 20.50 5.92 2.77
C LEU A 41 20.94 6.16 4.22
N LEU A 42 20.00 6.44 5.12
CA LEU A 42 20.32 6.77 6.52
C LEU A 42 20.85 5.57 7.33
N GLY A 43 20.36 4.36 7.07
CA GLY A 43 20.77 3.14 7.76
C GLY A 43 22.12 2.61 7.26
N PRO A 44 22.14 1.70 6.27
CA PRO A 44 23.37 1.04 5.82
C PRO A 44 24.36 1.94 5.05
N VAL A 45 23.92 3.02 4.38
CA VAL A 45 24.85 3.85 3.59
C VAL A 45 25.58 4.84 4.49
N PHE A 46 24.86 5.65 5.27
CA PHE A 46 25.46 6.67 6.14
C PHE A 46 25.83 6.15 7.55
N HIS A 47 25.41 4.94 7.94
CA HIS A 47 25.66 4.36 9.27
C HIS A 47 25.26 5.27 10.45
N LEU A 48 24.30 6.18 10.22
CA LEU A 48 23.81 7.11 11.25
C LEU A 48 22.94 6.40 12.29
N ILE A 49 22.36 5.26 11.91
CA ILE A 49 21.35 4.53 12.67
C ILE A 49 21.78 3.07 12.74
N ASP A 50 22.19 2.63 13.93
CA ASP A 50 22.56 1.23 14.15
C ASP A 50 21.32 0.41 14.57
N PRO A 51 20.88 -0.59 13.78
CA PRO A 51 19.76 -1.44 14.14
C PRO A 51 19.97 -2.23 15.45
N ALA A 52 21.22 -2.49 15.85
CA ALA A 52 21.52 -3.16 17.12
C ALA A 52 21.17 -2.28 18.33
N SER A 53 21.24 -0.96 18.18
CA SER A 53 20.89 0.00 19.23
C SER A 53 19.39 0.01 19.52
N PHE A 54 18.56 -0.39 18.55
CA PHE A 54 17.11 -0.49 18.72
C PHE A 54 16.67 -1.82 19.33
N GLY A 55 17.42 -2.92 19.19
CA GLY A 55 17.27 -4.19 19.93
C GLY A 55 15.84 -4.58 20.33
N GLN A 56 15.49 -4.38 21.61
CA GLN A 56 14.13 -4.64 22.13
C GLN A 56 13.13 -3.53 21.81
N ALA A 57 13.52 -2.26 21.92
CA ALA A 57 12.64 -1.12 21.66
C ALA A 57 12.14 -1.10 20.21
N GLY A 58 13.00 -1.47 19.25
CA GLY A 58 12.67 -1.58 17.83
C GLY A 58 11.57 -2.62 17.59
N ARG A 59 11.66 -3.81 18.20
CA ARG A 59 10.61 -4.84 18.06
C ARG A 59 9.27 -4.38 18.60
N VAL A 60 9.26 -3.72 19.76
CA VAL A 60 8.03 -3.18 20.35
C VAL A 60 7.43 -2.11 19.45
N PHE A 61 8.26 -1.20 18.94
CA PHE A 61 7.82 -0.18 17.99
C PHE A 61 7.24 -0.77 16.71
N THR A 62 7.93 -1.73 16.08
CA THR A 62 7.43 -2.40 14.85
C THR A 62 6.07 -3.06 15.09
N ASN A 63 5.89 -3.73 16.24
CA ASN A 63 4.60 -4.34 16.57
C ASN A 63 3.49 -3.30 16.77
N ILE A 64 3.77 -2.20 17.48
CA ILE A 64 2.79 -1.13 17.68
C ILE A 64 2.42 -0.49 16.33
N VAL A 65 3.40 -0.20 15.47
CA VAL A 65 3.19 0.37 14.14
C VAL A 65 2.40 -0.60 13.25
N LEU A 66 2.73 -1.89 13.26
CA LEU A 66 2.01 -2.92 12.50
C LEU A 66 0.55 -3.01 12.93
N VAL A 67 0.28 -3.03 14.24
CA VAL A 67 -1.08 -3.03 14.78
C VAL A 67 -1.82 -1.74 14.38
N PHE A 68 -1.14 -0.59 14.45
CA PHE A 68 -1.74 0.69 14.07
C PHE A 68 -2.11 0.73 12.59
N ILE A 69 -1.21 0.34 11.68
CA ILE A 69 -1.46 0.32 10.23
C ILE A 69 -2.58 -0.68 9.90
N LEU A 70 -2.61 -1.85 10.55
CA LEU A 70 -3.67 -2.83 10.35
C LEU A 70 -5.02 -2.32 10.88
N PHE A 71 -5.01 -1.61 11.99
CA PHE A 71 -6.21 -1.00 12.57
C PHE A 71 -6.73 0.15 11.70
N GLU A 72 -5.87 1.04 11.23
CA GLU A 72 -6.22 2.13 10.32
C GLU A 72 -6.85 1.62 9.03
N SER A 73 -6.22 0.60 8.41
CA SER A 73 -6.79 -0.07 7.23
C SER A 73 -8.13 -0.76 7.54
N GLY A 74 -8.30 -1.31 8.75
CA GLY A 74 -9.54 -1.95 9.17
C GLY A 74 -10.69 -0.96 9.39
N LEU A 75 -10.40 0.25 9.89
CA LEU A 75 -11.41 1.28 10.14
C LEU A 75 -11.95 1.94 8.86
N GLU A 76 -11.15 2.01 7.80
CA GLU A 76 -11.59 2.58 6.51
C GLU A 76 -12.59 1.65 5.77
N VAL A 77 -12.57 0.35 6.10
CA VAL A 77 -13.42 -0.65 5.45
C VAL A 77 -14.86 -0.57 5.95
N ARG A 78 -15.79 -0.16 5.07
CA ARG A 78 -17.23 -0.19 5.34
C ARG A 78 -17.77 -1.62 5.29
N PHE A 79 -18.24 -2.14 6.43
CA PHE A 79 -18.75 -3.52 6.57
C PHE A 79 -19.82 -3.91 5.53
N GLU A 80 -20.71 -2.99 5.17
CA GLU A 80 -21.76 -3.23 4.17
C GLU A 80 -21.17 -3.47 2.77
N GLN A 81 -20.15 -2.70 2.40
CA GLN A 81 -19.47 -2.84 1.11
C GLN A 81 -18.57 -4.07 1.10
N LEU A 82 -17.93 -4.38 2.22
CA LEU A 82 -17.15 -5.61 2.37
C LEU A 82 -18.02 -6.84 2.11
N LYS A 83 -19.20 -6.94 2.73
CA LYS A 83 -20.10 -8.09 2.55
C LYS A 83 -20.62 -8.21 1.12
N LEU A 84 -20.93 -7.08 0.46
CA LEU A 84 -21.37 -7.06 -0.92
C LEU A 84 -20.25 -7.48 -1.88
N ALA A 85 -19.03 -6.97 -1.67
CA ALA A 85 -17.85 -7.32 -2.44
C ALA A 85 -17.49 -8.81 -2.26
N LEU A 86 -17.41 -9.30 -1.02
CA LEU A 86 -17.06 -10.69 -0.72
C LEU A 86 -17.98 -11.69 -1.44
N ARG A 87 -19.30 -11.45 -1.49
CA ARG A 87 -20.23 -12.35 -2.19
C ARG A 87 -19.98 -12.44 -3.70
N GLY A 88 -19.59 -11.33 -4.34
CA GLY A 88 -19.40 -11.27 -5.79
C GLY A 88 -17.99 -11.58 -6.25
N THR A 89 -16.97 -11.30 -5.43
CA THR A 89 -15.56 -11.35 -5.85
C THR A 89 -14.70 -12.34 -5.08
N ALA A 90 -15.16 -12.95 -3.98
CA ALA A 90 -14.31 -13.84 -3.16
C ALA A 90 -13.75 -15.03 -3.92
N ALA A 91 -14.53 -15.67 -4.79
CA ALA A 91 -14.06 -16.79 -5.59
C ALA A 91 -12.93 -16.36 -6.55
N LEU A 92 -13.08 -15.20 -7.20
CA LEU A 92 -12.06 -14.65 -8.09
C LEU A 92 -10.80 -14.25 -7.32
N THR A 93 -10.93 -13.57 -6.18
CA THR A 93 -9.77 -13.13 -5.40
C THR A 93 -9.02 -14.31 -4.80
N THR A 94 -9.72 -15.34 -4.34
CA THR A 94 -9.11 -16.56 -3.80
C THR A 94 -8.36 -17.33 -4.89
N LEU A 95 -8.98 -17.51 -6.06
CA LEU A 95 -8.32 -18.16 -7.19
C LEU A 95 -7.10 -17.37 -7.65
N ASN A 96 -7.21 -16.05 -7.78
CA ASN A 96 -6.08 -15.18 -8.12
C ASN A 96 -4.94 -15.35 -7.12
N PHE A 97 -5.24 -15.26 -5.81
CA PHE A 97 -4.25 -15.39 -4.75
C PHE A 97 -3.54 -16.76 -4.77
N ILE A 98 -4.28 -17.85 -4.95
CA ILE A 98 -3.70 -19.20 -5.02
C ILE A 98 -2.79 -19.32 -6.26
N VAL A 99 -3.26 -18.88 -7.42
CA VAL A 99 -2.50 -18.96 -8.67
C VAL A 99 -1.23 -18.11 -8.60
N THR A 100 -1.31 -16.87 -8.10
CA THR A 100 -0.14 -16.00 -7.96
C THR A 100 0.85 -16.53 -6.93
N THR A 101 0.37 -17.01 -5.78
CA THR A 101 1.22 -17.63 -4.76
C THR A 101 1.96 -18.83 -5.31
N MET A 102 1.29 -19.72 -6.03
CA MET A 102 1.89 -20.92 -6.61
C MET A 102 2.90 -20.59 -7.72
N LEU A 103 2.59 -19.60 -8.56
CA LEU A 103 3.49 -19.13 -9.62
C LEU A 103 4.78 -18.53 -9.00
N VAL A 104 4.63 -17.65 -8.01
CA VAL A 104 5.77 -17.01 -7.33
C VAL A 104 6.59 -18.04 -6.56
N ALA A 105 5.96 -19.00 -5.88
CA ALA A 105 6.65 -20.07 -5.18
C ALA A 105 7.47 -20.95 -6.15
N ALA A 106 6.90 -21.31 -7.31
CA ALA A 106 7.63 -22.05 -8.34
C ALA A 106 8.82 -21.26 -8.90
N MET A 107 8.63 -19.96 -9.16
CA MET A 107 9.73 -19.09 -9.61
C MET A 107 10.81 -18.96 -8.52
N ALA A 108 10.44 -18.78 -7.26
CA ALA A 108 11.40 -18.68 -6.15
C ALA A 108 12.23 -19.96 -6.00
N GLN A 109 11.60 -21.13 -6.16
CA GLN A 109 12.29 -22.41 -6.09
C GLN A 109 13.27 -22.61 -7.27
N MET A 110 12.87 -22.22 -8.49
CA MET A 110 13.72 -22.36 -9.68
C MET A 110 14.88 -21.34 -9.74
N PHE A 111 14.62 -20.07 -9.41
CA PHE A 111 15.60 -18.99 -9.59
C PHE A 111 16.46 -18.73 -8.35
N ALA A 112 15.88 -18.85 -7.16
CA ALA A 112 16.55 -18.50 -5.92
C ALA A 112 16.97 -19.73 -5.09
N GLY A 113 16.57 -20.94 -5.49
CA GLY A 113 16.96 -22.19 -4.85
C GLY A 113 16.46 -22.34 -3.40
N LEU A 114 15.37 -21.64 -3.04
CA LEU A 114 14.80 -21.70 -1.70
C LEU A 114 14.07 -23.04 -1.47
N ASP A 115 14.02 -23.44 -0.19
CA ASP A 115 13.19 -24.57 0.25
C ASP A 115 11.71 -24.34 -0.08
N PHE A 116 10.94 -25.43 -0.17
CA PHE A 116 9.53 -25.38 -0.52
C PHE A 116 8.73 -24.49 0.44
N LEU A 117 9.02 -24.58 1.76
CA LEU A 117 8.32 -23.79 2.76
C LEU A 117 8.59 -22.28 2.61
N SER A 118 9.87 -21.90 2.45
CA SER A 118 10.25 -20.49 2.29
C SER A 118 9.73 -19.90 0.98
N SER A 119 9.70 -20.70 -0.09
CA SER A 119 9.15 -20.29 -1.39
C SER A 119 7.65 -20.01 -1.32
N VAL A 120 6.89 -20.84 -0.60
CA VAL A 120 5.45 -20.62 -0.38
C VAL A 120 5.20 -19.40 0.52
N ILE A 121 6.02 -19.18 1.55
CA ILE A 121 5.92 -17.98 2.39
C ILE A 121 6.15 -16.71 1.56
N LEU A 122 7.20 -16.68 0.72
CA LEU A 122 7.44 -15.57 -0.19
C LEU A 122 6.28 -15.37 -1.19
N GLY A 123 5.76 -16.46 -1.74
CA GLY A 123 4.59 -16.44 -2.61
C GLY A 123 3.36 -15.83 -1.92
N SER A 124 3.12 -16.15 -0.66
CA SER A 124 1.98 -15.61 0.12
C SER A 124 2.12 -14.11 0.38
N ILE A 125 3.34 -13.65 0.72
CA ILE A 125 3.63 -12.23 0.93
C ILE A 125 3.41 -11.43 -0.36
N LEU A 126 3.88 -11.97 -1.49
CA LEU A 126 3.74 -11.34 -2.81
C LEU A 126 2.36 -11.60 -3.45
N GLY A 127 1.58 -12.57 -2.98
CA GLY A 127 0.23 -12.82 -3.51
C GLY A 127 -0.74 -11.69 -3.17
N ALA A 128 -0.51 -10.99 -2.06
CA ALA A 128 -1.32 -9.87 -1.61
C ALA A 128 -0.80 -8.54 -2.17
N HIS A 129 -1.48 -7.97 -3.17
CA HIS A 129 -1.15 -6.66 -3.72
C HIS A 129 -2.28 -5.65 -3.53
N PRO A 130 -1.97 -4.40 -3.15
CA PRO A 130 -2.96 -3.34 -3.00
C PRO A 130 -3.46 -2.84 -4.38
N PRO A 131 -4.75 -2.51 -4.53
CA PRO A 131 -5.37 -2.10 -5.80
C PRO A 131 -4.78 -0.80 -6.39
N GLN A 132 -4.04 -0.03 -5.59
CA GLN A 132 -3.32 1.19 -5.98
C GLN A 132 -2.26 0.93 -7.08
N LEU A 133 -1.91 -0.33 -7.35
CA LEU A 133 -1.03 -0.69 -8.46
C LEU A 133 -1.69 -0.47 -9.84
N LEU A 134 -3.02 -0.33 -9.92
CA LEU A 134 -3.68 0.04 -11.17
C LEU A 134 -3.43 1.53 -11.47
N PRO A 135 -2.83 1.87 -12.61
CA PRO A 135 -2.64 3.26 -12.97
C PRO A 135 -3.97 4.03 -13.04
N PRO A 136 -4.02 5.31 -12.64
CA PRO A 136 -5.25 6.11 -12.67
C PRO A 136 -5.93 6.14 -14.05
N TRP A 137 -5.12 6.07 -15.12
CA TRP A 137 -5.63 6.03 -16.49
C TRP A 137 -6.38 4.73 -16.81
N LEU A 138 -5.98 3.59 -16.23
CA LEU A 138 -6.62 2.30 -16.45
C LEU A 138 -7.99 2.25 -15.76
N VAL A 139 -8.08 2.79 -14.54
CA VAL A 139 -9.36 2.92 -13.82
C VAL A 139 -10.33 3.82 -14.59
N LYS A 140 -9.84 4.95 -15.09
CA LYS A 140 -10.64 5.86 -15.93
C LYS A 140 -11.13 5.18 -17.22
N TRP A 141 -10.32 4.31 -17.81
CA TRP A 141 -10.71 3.56 -19.01
C TRP A 141 -11.82 2.53 -18.73
N ILE A 142 -11.70 1.79 -17.62
CA ILE A 142 -12.73 0.82 -17.17
C ILE A 142 -14.07 1.53 -16.93
N TYR A 143 -14.05 2.74 -16.37
CA TYR A 143 -15.29 3.49 -16.13
C TYR A 143 -15.91 4.02 -17.43
N ARG A 144 -15.09 4.35 -18.43
CA ARG A 144 -15.56 4.82 -19.75
C ARG A 144 -16.15 3.70 -20.62
N SER A 145 -15.72 2.46 -20.40
CA SER A 145 -16.18 1.29 -21.16
C SER A 145 -17.44 0.63 -20.58
N LYS A 146 -17.90 1.01 -19.37
CA LYS A 146 -19.22 0.58 -18.90
C LYS A 146 -20.32 1.32 -19.66
N PRO A 147 -21.22 0.60 -20.36
CA PRO A 147 -22.34 1.24 -21.05
C PRO A 147 -23.21 2.00 -20.03
N PRO A 148 -23.80 3.14 -20.43
CA PRO A 148 -24.70 3.88 -19.56
C PRO A 148 -25.85 2.97 -19.13
N PRO A 149 -26.34 3.10 -17.88
CA PRO A 149 -27.39 2.23 -17.40
C PRO A 149 -28.68 2.40 -18.23
N PRO A 150 -29.54 1.37 -18.32
CA PRO A 150 -30.68 1.35 -19.24
C PRO A 150 -31.64 2.53 -19.10
N TRP A 151 -31.78 3.09 -17.89
CA TRP A 151 -32.65 4.24 -17.60
C TRP A 151 -32.06 5.59 -18.04
N LEU A 152 -30.77 5.67 -18.37
CA LEU A 152 -30.15 6.90 -18.89
C LEU A 152 -30.67 7.24 -20.30
N TRP A 153 -31.11 6.23 -21.05
CA TRP A 153 -31.71 6.37 -22.38
C TRP A 153 -33.14 6.94 -22.35
N ASN A 154 -33.78 6.96 -21.18
CA ASN A 154 -35.15 7.44 -21.02
C ASN A 154 -35.22 8.84 -20.38
N ARG A 155 -34.09 9.56 -20.30
CA ARG A 155 -34.13 10.97 -19.92
C ARG A 155 -34.43 11.81 -21.17
N PRO A 156 -35.51 12.63 -21.17
CA PRO A 156 -35.70 13.61 -22.23
C PRO A 156 -34.45 14.48 -22.27
N SER A 157 -33.78 14.49 -23.42
CA SER A 157 -32.57 15.24 -23.68
C SER A 157 -32.77 16.67 -23.17
N ALA A 158 -32.02 17.04 -22.13
CA ALA A 158 -31.96 18.43 -21.69
C ALA A 158 -31.54 19.24 -22.91
N THR A 159 -32.49 20.06 -23.36
CA THR A 159 -32.36 21.04 -24.41
C THR A 159 -31.03 21.78 -24.26
N CYS A 160 -30.16 21.65 -25.26
CA CYS A 160 -29.10 22.61 -25.49
C CYS A 160 -29.78 23.94 -25.80
N THR A 161 -29.93 24.79 -24.80
CA THR A 161 -30.21 26.20 -25.04
C THR A 161 -28.91 26.86 -25.48
N PRO A 162 -28.94 27.66 -26.56
CA PRO A 162 -27.76 28.23 -27.21
C PRO A 162 -27.01 29.23 -26.33
#